data_AF-A0A5D2H7N3-F1
#
_entry.id   AF-A0A5D2H7N3-F1
#
_cell.length_a   1.000
_cell.length_b   1.000
_cell.length_c   1.000
_cell.angle_alpha   90.00
_cell.angle_beta   90.00
_cell.angle_gamma   90.00
#
_symmetry.space_group_name_H-M   'P 1'
#
loop_
_entity.id
_entity.type
_entity.pdbx_description
1 polymer ?
#
loop_
_entity_poly.entity_id
_entity_poly.type
_entity_poly.pdbx_seq_one_letter_code
_entity_poly.pdbx_strand_id
1 'polypeptide(L)'
;MDSSCVATSFRIPEQVLTSSGQRMQLLGFGTAAYPLVTPQVAKQAILQAIKLGHRHFDTAYIYGTEQPLGEAIVEAISLGLIISRDELFIVDTIFFG
;
A
#
# COMPACT_ATOMS: atom_id res chain seq x y z
N MET A 1 -37.40 -5.74 13.16
CA MET A 1 -36.60 -4.50 12.98
C MET A 1 -35.23 -4.99 12.60
N ASP A 2 -35.07 -5.25 11.31
CA ASP A 2 -33.94 -6.02 10.80
C ASP A 2 -32.82 -5.04 10.48
N SER A 3 -32.11 -4.64 11.52
CA SER A 3 -30.87 -3.85 11.41
C SER A 3 -29.74 -4.75 10.90
N SER A 4 -29.88 -5.25 9.67
CA SER A 4 -28.71 -5.69 8.92
C SER A 4 -27.99 -4.43 8.45
N CYS A 5 -26.99 -4.02 9.24
CA CYS A 5 -26.01 -3.06 8.77
C CYS A 5 -25.30 -3.76 7.59
N VAL A 6 -25.62 -3.35 6.37
CA VAL A 6 -24.76 -3.65 5.24
C VAL A 6 -23.54 -2.75 5.47
N ALA A 7 -22.53 -3.29 6.15
CA ALA A 7 -21.21 -2.68 6.13
C ALA A 7 -20.81 -2.62 4.66
N THR A 8 -20.96 -1.45 4.04
CA THR A 8 -20.48 -1.20 2.70
C THR A 8 -18.98 -1.44 2.75
N SER A 9 -18.55 -2.59 2.24
CA SER A 9 -17.14 -2.91 2.08
C SER A 9 -16.55 -1.83 1.18
N PHE A 10 -15.87 -0.86 1.80
CA PHE A 10 -15.15 0.18 1.08
C PHE A 10 -14.06 -0.52 0.28
N ARG A 11 -14.25 -0.59 -1.05
CA ARG A 11 -13.25 -1.10 -1.98
C ARG A 11 -12.77 0.06 -2.83
N ILE A 12 -11.46 0.29 -2.78
CA ILE A 12 -10.79 1.29 -3.62
C ILE A 12 -10.97 0.85 -5.08
N PRO A 13 -11.46 1.73 -5.98
CA PRO A 13 -11.64 1.39 -7.39
C PRO A 13 -10.32 0.97 -8.05
N GLU A 14 -10.40 0.00 -8.96
CA GLU A 14 -9.27 -0.50 -9.74
C GLU A 14 -9.44 -0.17 -11.22
N GLN A 15 -8.32 0.00 -11.92
CA GLN A 15 -8.25 0.14 -13.37
C GLN A 15 -7.28 -0.90 -13.93
N VAL A 16 -7.67 -1.53 -15.05
CA VAL A 16 -6.76 -2.36 -15.84
C VAL A 16 -5.97 -1.43 -16.76
N LEU A 17 -4.64 -1.49 -16.67
CA LEU A 17 -3.75 -0.72 -17.53
C LEU A 17 -3.81 -1.29 -18.94
N THR A 18 -4.14 -0.46 -19.93
CA THR A 18 -4.24 -0.88 -21.34
C THR A 18 -2.89 -1.29 -21.93
N SER A 19 -1.79 -0.78 -21.39
CA SER A 19 -0.42 -1.05 -21.84
C SER A 19 0.14 -2.38 -21.33
N SER A 20 -0.24 -2.82 -20.12
CA SER A 20 0.35 -4.01 -19.48
C SER A 20 -0.67 -5.08 -19.06
N GLY A 21 -1.97 -4.78 -19.07
CA GLY A 21 -3.02 -5.66 -18.56
C GLY A 21 -3.04 -5.81 -17.03
N GLN A 22 -2.14 -5.14 -16.31
CA GLN A 22 -2.07 -5.19 -14.84
C GLN A 22 -3.21 -4.38 -14.23
N ARG A 23 -3.66 -4.82 -13.04
CA ARG A 23 -4.64 -4.08 -12.24
C ARG A 23 -3.92 -3.12 -11.30
N MET A 24 -4.39 -1.88 -11.25
CA MET A 24 -3.86 -0.83 -10.38
C MET A 24 -5.03 -0.17 -9.65
N GLN A 25 -4.91 0.02 -8.33
CA GLN A 25 -5.86 0.84 -7.59
C GLN A 25 -5.70 2.31 -7.97
N LEU A 26 -6.82 2.99 -8.21
CA LEU A 26 -6.85 4.41 -8.57
C LEU A 26 -6.35 5.32 -7.44
N LEU A 27 -6.39 4.85 -6.19
CA LEU A 27 -5.87 5.56 -5.03
C LEU A 27 -4.51 4.97 -4.61
N GLY A 28 -3.44 5.72 -4.86
CA GLY A 28 -2.10 5.41 -4.38
C GLY A 28 -1.85 5.95 -2.97
N PHE A 29 -1.08 5.20 -2.17
CA PHE A 29 -0.58 5.62 -0.87
C PHE A 29 0.88 6.04 -0.99
N GLY A 30 1.16 7.34 -0.85
CA GLY A 30 2.52 7.87 -0.82
C GLY A 30 3.22 7.60 0.51
N THR A 31 4.49 7.23 0.47
CA THR A 31 5.27 6.88 1.67
C THR A 31 6.22 7.99 2.15
N ALA A 32 6.31 9.12 1.43
CA ALA A 32 7.13 10.26 1.86
C ALA A 32 6.61 10.89 3.15
N ALA A 33 7.53 11.34 4.02
CA ALA A 33 7.22 12.10 5.22
C ALA A 33 8.19 13.28 5.39
N TYR A 34 7.69 14.41 5.87
CA TYR A 34 8.51 15.58 6.21
C TYR A 34 8.07 16.19 7.55
N PRO A 35 8.98 16.27 8.56
CA PRO A 35 10.34 15.72 8.55
C PRO A 35 10.32 14.18 8.42
N LEU A 36 11.48 13.59 8.09
CA LEU A 36 11.61 12.13 8.01
C LEU A 36 11.19 11.49 9.34
N VAL A 37 10.43 10.40 9.24
CA VAL A 37 9.98 9.62 10.38
C VAL A 37 10.90 8.42 10.60
N THR A 38 10.78 7.80 11.78
CA THR A 38 11.52 6.56 12.05
C THR A 38 11.03 5.42 11.15
N PRO A 39 11.89 4.45 10.80
CA PRO A 39 11.51 3.27 10.02
C PRO A 39 10.29 2.53 10.60
N GLN A 40 10.19 2.47 11.94
CA GLN A 40 9.07 1.82 12.63
C GLN A 40 7.75 2.55 12.40
N VAL A 41 7.74 3.89 12.44
CA VAL A 41 6.53 4.68 12.17
C VAL A 41 6.10 4.53 10.72
N ALA A 42 7.04 4.59 9.77
CA ALA A 42 6.76 4.35 8.36
C ALA A 42 6.15 2.96 8.13
N LYS A 43 6.77 1.91 8.68
CA LYS A 43 6.28 0.53 8.61
C LYS A 43 4.86 0.40 9.17
N GLN A 44 4.58 0.98 10.33
CA GLN A 44 3.26 0.95 10.96
C GLN A 44 2.21 1.65 10.10
N ALA A 45 2.52 2.82 9.55
CA ALA A 45 1.60 3.55 8.67
C ALA A 45 1.26 2.74 7.41
N ILE A 46 2.27 2.13 6.79
CA ILE A 46 2.11 1.28 5.60
C ILE A 46 1.26 0.04 5.94
N LEU A 47 1.54 -0.64 7.05
CA LEU A 47 0.77 -1.81 7.47
C LEU A 47 -0.71 -1.46 7.72
N GLN A 48 -0.98 -0.30 8.34
CA GLN A 48 -2.35 0.19 8.50
C GLN A 48 -3.01 0.51 7.16
N ALA A 49 -2.28 1.09 6.20
CA ALA A 49 -2.82 1.32 4.86
C ALA A 49 -3.21 -0.01 4.18
N ILE A 50 -2.37 -1.05 4.28
CA ILE A 50 -2.70 -2.39 3.76
C ILE A 50 -3.97 -2.95 4.41
N LYS A 51 -4.09 -2.79 5.74
CA LYS A 51 -5.26 -3.21 6.52
C LYS A 51 -6.54 -2.48 6.10
N LEU A 52 -6.43 -1.21 5.73
CA LEU A 52 -7.54 -0.39 5.21
C LEU A 52 -7.89 -0.69 3.74
N GLY A 53 -7.16 -1.58 3.08
CA GLY A 53 -7.45 -2.03 1.71
C GLY A 53 -6.61 -1.36 0.63
N HIS A 54 -5.61 -0.54 0.99
CA HIS A 54 -4.67 -0.02 -0.01
C HIS A 54 -3.84 -1.16 -0.60
N ARG A 55 -3.67 -1.10 -1.91
CA ARG A 55 -2.84 -2.01 -2.70
C ARG A 55 -1.88 -1.27 -3.62
N HIS A 56 -2.08 0.03 -3.86
CA HIS A 56 -1.16 0.86 -4.63
C HIS A 56 -0.30 1.72 -3.70
N PHE A 57 1.01 1.55 -3.76
CA PHE A 57 2.00 2.27 -2.95
C PHE A 57 3.01 3.00 -3.83
N ASP A 58 3.37 4.22 -3.42
CA ASP A 58 4.40 5.05 -4.03
C ASP A 58 5.57 5.26 -3.06
N THR A 59 6.78 4.99 -3.53
CA THR A 59 8.03 5.17 -2.80
C THR A 59 9.10 5.80 -3.71
N ALA A 60 10.19 6.23 -3.09
CA ALA A 60 11.38 6.70 -3.77
C ALA A 60 12.60 6.46 -2.88
N TYR A 61 13.77 6.33 -3.50
CA TYR A 61 15.04 6.18 -2.79
C TYR A 61 15.25 7.25 -1.70
N ILE A 62 14.95 8.52 -2.02
CA ILE A 62 15.14 9.64 -1.09
C ILE A 62 14.19 9.63 0.12
N TYR A 63 13.11 8.85 0.08
CA TYR A 63 12.17 8.78 1.20
C TYR A 63 12.69 7.91 2.34
N GLY A 64 13.61 6.98 2.05
CA GLY A 64 14.13 6.02 3.04
C GLY A 64 13.07 5.03 3.53
N THR A 65 11.97 4.84 2.78
CA THR A 65 10.80 4.04 3.17
C THR A 65 10.70 2.70 2.45
N GLU A 66 11.61 2.37 1.53
CA GLU A 66 11.61 1.11 0.77
C GLU A 66 11.75 -0.12 1.69
N GLN A 67 12.69 -0.07 2.65
CA GLN A 67 12.86 -1.15 3.62
C GLN A 67 11.64 -1.28 4.56
N PRO A 68 11.14 -0.21 5.21
CA PRO A 68 9.88 -0.25 5.97
C PRO A 68 8.69 -0.80 5.17
N LEU A 69 8.58 -0.44 3.88
CA LEU A 69 7.55 -0.96 2.98
C LEU A 69 7.69 -2.48 2.80
N GLY A 70 8.89 -2.97 2.50
CA GLY A 70 9.15 -4.41 2.39
C GLY A 70 8.81 -5.17 3.67
N GLU A 71 9.21 -4.65 4.84
CA GLU A 71 8.91 -5.26 6.14
C GLU A 71 7.40 -5.27 6.44
N ALA A 72 6.67 -4.21 6.09
CA ALA A 72 5.22 -4.16 6.26
C ALA A 72 4.49 -5.16 5.35
N ILE A 73 4.99 -5.37 4.12
CA ILE A 73 4.41 -6.34 3.17
C ILE A 73 4.57 -7.77 3.70
N VAL A 74 5.77 -8.14 4.18
CA VAL A 74 6.01 -9.46 4.77
C VAL A 74 5.11 -9.70 5.98
N GLU A 75 4.98 -8.70 6.85
CA GLU A 75 4.08 -8.78 8.01
C GLU A 75 2.61 -8.88 7.57
N ALA A 76 2.18 -8.12 6.57
CA ALA A 76 0.81 -8.18 6.05
C ALA A 76 0.46 -9.56 5.47
N ILE A 77 1.39 -10.21 4.77
CA ILE A 77 1.23 -11.59 4.29
C ILE A 77 1.12 -12.54 5.48
N SER A 78 2.03 -12.43 6.46
CA SER A 78 2.01 -13.28 7.67
C SER A 78 0.73 -13.13 8.49
N LEU A 79 0.12 -11.94 8.50
CA LEU A 79 -1.13 -11.65 9.19
C LEU A 79 -2.37 -12.01 8.35
N GLY A 80 -2.20 -12.44 7.10
CA GLY A 80 -3.30 -12.74 6.18
C GLY A 80 -4.08 -11.51 5.70
N LEU A 81 -3.50 -10.31 5.79
CA LEU A 81 -4.11 -9.08 5.27
C LEU A 81 -4.08 -9.02 3.73
N ILE A 82 -3.10 -9.71 3.13
CA ILE A 82 -2.95 -9.97 1.70
C ILE A 82 -2.48 -11.42 1.53
N ILE A 83 -2.82 -12.05 0.42
CA ILE A 83 -2.44 -13.45 0.12
C ILE A 83 -0.99 -13.50 -0.38
N SER A 84 -0.57 -12.51 -1.16
CA SER A 84 0.76 -12.46 -1.77
C SER A 84 1.16 -11.03 -2.13
N ARG A 85 2.44 -10.84 -2.45
CA ARG A 85 2.96 -9.57 -2.98
C ARG A 85 2.27 -9.15 -4.28
N ASP A 86 1.76 -10.08 -5.08
CA ASP A 86 1.16 -9.79 -6.39
C ASP A 86 -0.17 -9.04 -6.31
N GLU A 87 -0.76 -8.93 -5.11
CA GLU A 87 -1.87 -8.03 -4.87
C GLU A 87 -1.46 -6.55 -4.85
N LEU A 88 -0.16 -6.24 -4.76
CA LEU A 88 0.34 -4.88 -4.59
C LEU A 88 0.89 -4.31 -5.88
N PHE A 89 0.50 -3.06 -6.17
CA PHE A 89 1.09 -2.22 -7.18
C PHE A 89 2.06 -1.24 -6.51
N ILE A 90 3.36 -1.42 -6.71
CA ILE A 90 4.39 -0.59 -6.07
C ILE A 90 5.09 0.22 -7.16
N VAL A 91 5.07 1.54 -6.99
CA VAL A 91 5.81 2.49 -7.81
C VAL A 91 7.02 2.93 -7.01
N ASP A 92 8.20 2.86 -7.62
CA ASP A 92 9.44 3.37 -7.06
C ASP A 92 10.08 4.36 -8.03
N THR A 93 10.61 5.45 -7.49
CA THR A 93 11.25 6.52 -8.24
C THR A 93 12.75 6.48 -8.02
N ILE A 94 13.50 6.23 -9.09
CA ILE A 94 14.95 6.31 -9.08
C ILE A 94 15.41 7.75 -8.80
N PHE A 95 16.44 7.89 -7.97
CA PHE A 95 17.05 9.18 -7.67
C PHE A 95 18.37 9.32 -8.43
N PHE A 96 18.53 10.42 -9.16
CA PHE A 96 19.80 10.79 -9.78
C PHE A 96 20.51 11.79 -8.86
N GLY A 97 21.57 11.32 -8.21
CA GLY A 97 22.47 12.11 -7.37
C GLY A 97 23.87 12.19 -7.97
#